data_AF-A0A938WCP3-F1
#
_entry.id   AF-A0A938WCP3-F1
#
_cell.length_a   1.000
_cell.length_b   1.000
_cell.length_c   1.000
_cell.angle_alpha   90.00
_cell.angle_beta   90.00
_cell.angle_gamma   90.00
#
_symmetry.space_group_name_H-M   'P 1'
#
loop_
_entity.id
_entity.type
_entity.pdbx_description
1 polymer ?
#
loop_
_entity_poly.entity_id
_entity_poly.type
_entity_poly.pdbx_seq_one_letter_code
_entity_poly.pdbx_strand_id
1 'polypeptide(L)'
;RWDERLLIVEDGSCRLADGTLAGVTLPLLEGARRLAAWSGEPGRAIAAATVLPRRVLGDQRSVRELLLGRPLAETLRWHGQDEGQLRWQAAA
;
A
#
# COMPACT_ATOMS: atom_id res chain seq x y z
N ARG A 1 12.79 20.50 -19.52
CA ARG A 1 11.40 20.97 -19.73
C ARG A 1 10.48 19.90 -19.17
N TRP A 2 9.49 20.28 -18.36
CA TRP A 2 8.53 19.35 -17.77
C TRP A 2 7.38 19.09 -18.75
N ASP A 3 6.68 17.97 -18.55
CA ASP A 3 5.49 17.63 -19.33
C ASP A 3 4.35 18.61 -19.03
N GLU A 4 3.62 19.01 -20.06
CA GLU A 4 2.52 19.99 -20.01
C GLU A 4 1.15 19.33 -20.27
N ARG A 5 1.12 18.02 -20.51
CA ARG A 5 -0.12 17.28 -20.75
C ARG A 5 -1.02 17.29 -19.51
N LEU A 6 -2.32 17.47 -19.72
CA LEU A 6 -3.33 17.41 -18.68
C LEU A 6 -3.58 15.97 -18.23
N LEU A 7 -3.81 15.79 -16.92
CA LEU A 7 -4.25 14.54 -16.32
C LEU A 7 -5.70 14.67 -15.85
N ILE A 8 -6.55 13.78 -16.34
CA ILE A 8 -7.92 13.58 -15.88
C ILE A 8 -7.86 12.59 -14.71
N VAL A 9 -8.39 12.98 -13.55
CA VAL A 9 -8.37 12.16 -12.34
C VAL A 9 -9.81 11.80 -11.95
N GLU A 10 -10.15 10.52 -12.04
CA GLU A 10 -11.48 9.99 -11.75
C GLU A 10 -11.35 8.69 -10.96
N ASP A 11 -12.05 8.58 -9.83
CA ASP A 11 -12.09 7.38 -8.96
C ASP A 11 -10.73 6.76 -8.63
N GLY A 12 -9.71 7.61 -8.48
CA GLY A 12 -8.35 7.18 -8.16
C GLY A 12 -7.49 6.77 -9.36
N SER A 13 -8.02 6.81 -10.58
CA SER A 13 -7.28 6.58 -11.83
C SER A 13 -6.89 7.90 -12.48
N CYS A 14 -5.65 8.00 -12.97
CA CYS A 14 -5.18 9.15 -13.74
C CYS A 14 -5.09 8.78 -15.21
N ARG A 15 -5.68 9.57 -16.11
CA ARG A 15 -5.65 9.33 -17.55
C ARG A 15 -5.27 10.59 -18.33
N LEU A 16 -4.65 10.39 -19.48
CA LEU A 16 -4.49 11.46 -20.48
C LEU A 16 -5.81 11.70 -21.21
N ALA A 17 -5.87 12.79 -22.00
CA ALA A 17 -7.05 13.15 -22.78
C ALA A 17 -7.47 12.08 -23.82
N ASP A 18 -6.53 11.24 -24.26
CA ASP A 18 -6.81 10.12 -25.17
C ASP A 18 -7.28 8.84 -24.44
N GLY A 19 -7.42 8.88 -23.11
CA GLY A 19 -7.83 7.76 -22.27
C GLY A 19 -6.70 6.88 -21.75
N THR A 20 -5.45 7.11 -22.17
CA THR A 20 -4.27 6.34 -21.71
C THR A 20 -4.12 6.44 -20.19
N LEU A 21 -3.96 5.30 -19.51
CA LEU A 21 -3.68 5.28 -18.07
C LEU A 21 -2.28 5.86 -17.79
N ALA A 22 -2.23 6.89 -16.95
CA ALA A 22 -1.03 7.66 -16.63
C ALA A 22 -0.83 7.77 -15.11
N GLY A 23 -1.14 6.69 -14.39
CA GLY A 23 -0.95 6.58 -12.95
C GLY A 23 -2.25 6.43 -12.17
N VAL A 24 -2.12 6.49 -10.85
CA VAL A 24 -3.23 6.40 -9.90
C VAL A 24 -2.99 7.38 -8.76
N THR A 25 -4.07 7.87 -8.16
CA THR A 25 -4.03 8.60 -6.88
C THR A 25 -4.43 7.73 -5.69
N LEU A 26 -4.54 6.41 -5.91
CA LEU A 26 -4.90 5.47 -4.86
C LEU A 26 -3.80 5.38 -3.79
N PRO A 27 -4.12 5.57 -2.49
CA PRO A 27 -3.15 5.42 -1.42
C PRO A 27 -2.62 3.98 -1.31
N LEU A 28 -1.34 3.83 -0.94
CA LEU A 28 -0.68 2.52 -0.82
C LEU A 28 -1.45 1.53 0.07
N LEU A 29 -1.95 1.99 1.23
CA LEU A 29 -2.66 1.13 2.19
C LEU A 29 -4.06 0.73 1.69
N GLU A 30 -4.67 1.51 0.82
CA GLU A 30 -5.91 1.12 0.14
C GLU A 30 -5.63 0.03 -0.91
N GLY A 31 -4.48 0.09 -1.59
CA GLY A 31 -3.99 -1.00 -2.44
C GLY A 31 -3.84 -2.32 -1.66
N ALA A 32 -3.25 -2.28 -0.46
CA ALA A 32 -3.15 -3.47 0.41
C ALA A 32 -4.53 -4.02 0.80
N ARG A 33 -5.49 -3.14 1.10
CA ARG A 33 -6.87 -3.51 1.43
C ARG A 33 -7.57 -4.23 0.29
N ARG A 34 -7.50 -3.68 -0.92
CA ARG A 34 -8.10 -4.27 -2.13
C ARG A 34 -7.45 -5.60 -2.47
N LEU A 35 -6.12 -5.68 -2.38
CA LEU A 35 -5.38 -6.92 -2.63
C LEU A 35 -5.76 -8.02 -1.63
N ALA A 36 -5.93 -7.68 -0.35
CA ALA A 36 -6.39 -8.63 0.67
C ALA A 36 -7.79 -9.19 0.33
N ALA A 37 -8.73 -8.32 -0.03
CA ALA A 37 -10.08 -8.73 -0.41
C ALA A 37 -10.09 -9.58 -1.70
N TRP A 38 -9.28 -9.25 -2.69
CA TRP A 38 -9.21 -10.01 -3.95
C TRP A 38 -8.52 -11.37 -3.80
N SER A 39 -7.48 -11.44 -2.97
CA SER A 39 -6.66 -12.65 -2.83
C SER A 39 -7.11 -13.58 -1.71
N GLY A 40 -7.87 -13.08 -0.73
CA GLY A 40 -8.14 -13.80 0.52
C GLY A 40 -6.91 -13.91 1.45
N GLU A 41 -5.80 -13.23 1.13
CA GLU A 41 -4.49 -13.39 1.78
C GLU A 41 -4.03 -12.07 2.46
N PRO A 42 -4.66 -11.65 3.57
CA PRO A 42 -4.39 -10.34 4.18
C PRO A 42 -2.93 -10.18 4.63
N GLY A 43 -2.29 -11.24 5.13
CA GLY A 43 -0.88 -11.21 5.52
C GLY A 43 0.06 -10.94 4.34
N ARG A 44 -0.22 -11.55 3.18
CA ARG A 44 0.58 -11.31 1.96
C ARG A 44 0.34 -9.91 1.40
N ALA A 45 -0.88 -9.41 1.48
CA ALA A 45 -1.21 -8.07 1.04
C ALA A 45 -0.53 -6.97 1.90
N ILE A 46 -0.53 -7.13 3.23
CA ILE A 46 0.25 -6.25 4.14
C ILE A 46 1.73 -6.32 3.79
N ALA A 47 2.27 -7.53 3.59
CA ALA A 47 3.68 -7.71 3.29
C ALA A 47 4.09 -7.04 1.98
N ALA A 48 3.25 -7.11 0.95
CA ALA A 48 3.46 -6.46 -0.35
C ALA A 48 3.58 -4.94 -0.25
N ALA A 49 2.84 -4.31 0.66
CA ALA A 49 2.91 -2.86 0.90
C ALA A 49 3.98 -2.44 1.92
N THR A 50 4.67 -3.37 2.59
CA THR A 50 5.58 -3.06 3.71
C THR A 50 6.96 -3.69 3.56
N VAL A 51 7.09 -4.98 3.86
CA VAL A 51 8.38 -5.65 4.02
C VAL A 51 8.94 -6.23 2.73
N LEU A 52 8.09 -6.65 1.78
CA LEU A 52 8.56 -7.23 0.52
C LEU A 52 9.32 -6.21 -0.35
N PRO A 53 8.87 -4.94 -0.51
CA PRO A 53 9.66 -3.95 -1.24
C PRO A 53 11.05 -3.73 -0.64
N ARG A 54 11.17 -3.76 0.70
CA ARG A 54 12.47 -3.62 1.38
C ARG A 54 13.43 -4.77 1.06
N ARG A 55 12.90 -6.00 1.03
CA ARG A 55 13.69 -7.19 0.66
C ARG A 55 14.20 -7.13 -0.77
N VAL A 56 13.37 -6.67 -1.71
CA VAL A 56 13.78 -6.44 -3.10
C VAL A 56 14.91 -5.41 -3.19
N LEU A 57 14.89 -4.41 -2.30
CA LEU A 57 15.95 -3.40 -2.19
C LEU A 57 17.15 -3.83 -1.32
N GLY A 58 17.22 -5.12 -0.93
CA GLY A 58 18.38 -5.69 -0.23
C GLY A 58 18.31 -5.70 1.30
N ASP A 59 17.25 -5.18 1.93
CA ASP A 59 17.10 -5.22 3.39
C ASP A 59 16.62 -6.62 3.85
N GLN A 60 17.51 -7.34 4.54
CA GLN A 60 17.25 -8.73 4.99
C GLN A 60 16.78 -8.83 6.45
N ARG A 61 16.58 -7.70 7.13
CA ARG A 61 16.07 -7.71 8.51
C ARG A 61 14.71 -8.38 8.59
N SER A 62 14.51 -9.17 9.63
CA SER A 62 13.21 -9.74 10.01
C SER A 62 12.24 -8.63 10.41
N VAL A 63 10.93 -8.93 10.40
CA VAL A 63 9.90 -7.99 10.87
C VAL A 63 10.16 -7.55 12.32
N ARG A 64 10.62 -8.48 13.16
CA ARG A 64 10.97 -8.18 14.56
C ARG A 64 12.09 -7.15 14.62
N GLU A 65 13.19 -7.35 13.89
CA GLU A 65 14.31 -6.42 13.85
C GLU A 65 13.92 -5.05 13.29
N LEU A 66 12.97 -4.99 12.36
CA LEU A 66 12.44 -3.72 11.82
C LEU A 66 11.57 -2.96 12.82
N LEU A 67 10.91 -3.66 13.74
CA LEU A 67 9.98 -3.08 14.72
C LEU A 67 10.64 -2.78 16.08
N LEU A 68 11.66 -3.53 16.48
CA LEU A 68 12.36 -3.31 17.74
C LEU A 68 12.95 -1.89 17.79
N GLY A 69 12.61 -1.14 18.85
CA GLY A 69 13.05 0.24 19.04
C GLY A 69 12.27 1.29 18.26
N ARG A 70 11.25 0.92 17.47
CA ARG A 70 10.38 1.88 16.77
C ARG A 70 9.33 2.47 17.72
N PRO A 71 9.12 3.80 17.72
CA PRO A 71 7.97 4.40 18.39
C PRO A 71 6.67 3.83 17.82
N LEU A 72 5.71 3.50 18.70
CA LEU A 72 4.44 2.91 18.27
C LEU A 72 3.66 3.83 17.31
N ALA A 73 3.75 5.15 17.51
CA ALA A 73 3.16 6.16 16.62
C ALA A 73 3.71 6.15 15.18
N GLU A 74 4.90 5.57 14.95
CA GLU A 74 5.49 5.38 13.62
C GLU A 74 5.11 4.03 12.97
N THR A 75 4.22 3.28 13.61
CA THR A 75 3.80 1.95 13.14
C THR A 75 2.30 1.89 12.87
N LEU A 76 1.90 0.92 12.05
CA LEU A 76 0.50 0.66 11.71
C LEU A 76 -0.04 -0.51 12.54
N ARG A 77 -1.27 -0.36 13.03
CA ARG A 77 -2.06 -1.46 13.58
C ARG A 77 -3.08 -1.92 12.55
N TRP A 78 -2.93 -3.17 12.11
CA TRP A 78 -3.85 -3.82 11.19
C TRP A 78 -4.90 -4.62 11.95
N HIS A 79 -6.13 -4.58 11.45
CA HIS A 79 -7.26 -5.35 11.96
C HIS A 79 -7.86 -6.15 10.82
N GLY A 80 -7.96 -7.46 10.97
CA GLY A 80 -8.65 -8.34 10.03
C GLY A 80 -10.10 -8.56 10.45
N GLN A 81 -10.99 -8.60 9.47
CA GLN A 81 -12.32 -9.21 9.61
C GLN A 81 -12.39 -10.44 8.70
N ASP A 82 -13.53 -11.14 8.74
CA ASP A 82 -13.81 -12.24 7.82
C ASP A 82 -13.69 -11.80 6.35
N GLU A 83 -13.43 -12.76 5.45
CA GLU A 83 -13.41 -12.56 3.98
C GLU A 83 -12.32 -11.60 3.45
N GLY A 84 -11.18 -11.49 4.15
CA GLY A 84 -10.04 -10.69 3.67
C GLY A 84 -10.25 -9.18 3.79
N GLN A 85 -11.30 -8.74 4.50
CA GLN A 85 -11.52 -7.34 4.80
C GLN A 85 -10.49 -6.83 5.82
N LEU A 86 -9.61 -5.97 5.35
CA LEU A 86 -8.53 -5.40 6.15
C LEU A 86 -8.85 -3.95 6.55
N ARG A 87 -8.52 -3.56 7.78
CA ARG A 87 -8.59 -2.18 8.27
C ARG A 87 -7.26 -1.82 8.94
N TRP A 88 -6.95 -0.53 9.00
CA TRP A 88 -5.73 -0.04 9.63
C TRP A 88 -5.95 1.26 10.38
N GLN A 89 -5.06 1.53 11.32
CA GLN A 89 -4.93 2.80 12.02
C GLN A 89 -3.46 3.01 12.44
N ALA A 90 -3.10 4.24 12.83
CA ALA A 90 -1.88 4.45 13.59
C ALA A 90 -1.91 3.60 14.88
N ALA A 91 -0.78 3.04 15.28
CA ALA A 91 -0.76 2.12 16.41
C ALA A 91 -0.80 2.82 17.79
N ALA A 92 -0.56 4.14 17.83
CA ALA A 92 -0.68 5.00 19.02
C ALA A 92 -1.35 6.33 18.63
#